data_AF-A0A8S1ZVH3-F1
#
_entry.id   AF-A0A8S1ZVH3-F1
#
_cell.length_a   1.000
_cell.length_b   1.000
_cell.length_c   1.000
_cell.angle_alpha   90.00
_cell.angle_beta   90.00
_cell.angle_gamma   90.00
#
_symmetry.space_group_name_H-M   'P 1'
#
loop_
_entity.id
_entity.type
_entity.pdbx_description
1 polymer ?
#
loop_
_entity_poly.entity_id
_entity_poly.type
_entity_poly.pdbx_seq_one_letter_code
_entity_poly.pdbx_strand_id
1 'polypeptide(L)'
;MAPRIRPVGSYATQEKYSINFFGEELIVTVTPDPSVIGQWIHDVLSNNRFSSHPLVVGVGVQWTPPGYYSDSPPVNHYSDSSSGGYYDPPADTLQLCVGNRCIIIQLSHCDRVPRVLHYFLANPDYTFVGVWNSQDARKLERSRHQLEIDDLLDLRKYVEDSRGRRSLVRCSFEVIVEECLGYRGVRLDREISMSDWSAYDLCDDQILQASIDVHVCFKLGVKYRLWKV
;
A
#
# COMPACT_ATOMS: atom_id res chain seq x y z
N MET A 1 -12.83 -0.69 -19.24
CA MET A 1 -13.81 -0.32 -18.20
C MET A 1 -13.00 -0.02 -16.95
N ALA A 2 -13.18 1.15 -16.33
CA ALA A 2 -12.40 1.50 -15.14
C ALA A 2 -12.81 0.62 -13.94
N PRO A 3 -11.89 0.37 -12.99
CA PRO A 3 -12.23 -0.35 -11.76
C PRO A 3 -13.36 0.32 -10.98
N ARG A 4 -14.19 -0.48 -10.30
CA ARG A 4 -15.32 0.02 -9.51
C ARG A 4 -15.30 -0.59 -8.12
N ILE A 5 -15.43 0.26 -7.11
CA ILE A 5 -15.56 -0.12 -5.71
C ILE A 5 -17.04 -0.23 -5.31
N ARG A 6 -17.33 -1.16 -4.40
CA ARG A 6 -18.61 -1.26 -3.70
C ARG A 6 -18.38 -1.68 -2.24
N PRO A 7 -19.11 -1.12 -1.27
CA PRO A 7 -19.12 -1.63 0.08
C PRO A 7 -19.73 -3.05 0.11
N VAL A 8 -19.17 -3.92 0.95
CA VAL A 8 -19.60 -5.32 1.15
C VAL A 8 -20.10 -5.53 2.57
N GLY A 9 -19.49 -4.86 3.54
CA GLY A 9 -19.95 -4.88 4.92
C GLY A 9 -19.18 -3.91 5.79
N SER A 10 -19.86 -3.30 6.74
CA SER A 10 -19.26 -2.46 7.78
C SER A 10 -19.46 -3.17 9.12
N TYR A 11 -18.38 -3.30 9.87
CA TYR A 11 -18.31 -4.00 11.16
C TYR A 11 -17.67 -3.07 12.19
N ALA A 12 -17.83 -3.39 13.48
CA ALA A 12 -17.29 -2.55 14.55
C ALA A 12 -15.78 -2.28 14.47
N THR A 13 -15.02 -3.22 13.89
CA THR A 13 -13.53 -3.20 13.86
C THR A 13 -12.95 -3.09 12.45
N GLN A 14 -13.78 -3.23 11.41
CA GLN A 14 -13.32 -3.13 10.03
C GLN A 14 -14.44 -2.83 9.06
N GLU A 15 -14.06 -2.30 7.91
CA GLU A 15 -14.92 -2.20 6.73
C GLU A 15 -14.40 -3.09 5.62
N LYS A 16 -15.31 -3.63 4.82
CA LYS A 16 -15.00 -4.51 3.71
C LYS A 16 -15.58 -3.98 2.42
N TYR A 17 -14.76 -3.99 1.38
CA TYR A 17 -15.11 -3.56 0.05
C TYR A 17 -14.75 -4.63 -0.98
N SER A 18 -15.43 -4.57 -2.12
CA SER A 18 -15.13 -5.36 -3.30
C SER A 18 -14.83 -4.40 -4.44
N ILE A 19 -13.68 -4.58 -5.07
CA ILE A 19 -13.27 -3.84 -6.26
C ILE A 19 -13.31 -4.80 -7.44
N ASN A 20 -14.07 -4.45 -8.47
CA ASN A 20 -13.96 -5.13 -9.77
C ASN A 20 -12.77 -4.55 -10.51
N PHE A 21 -11.67 -5.28 -10.56
CA PHE A 21 -10.47 -4.95 -11.31
C PHE A 21 -10.47 -5.75 -12.63
N PHE A 22 -11.12 -5.18 -13.66
CA PHE A 22 -11.21 -5.78 -15.01
C PHE A 22 -11.75 -7.22 -15.04
N GLY A 23 -12.81 -7.48 -14.25
CA GLY A 23 -13.45 -8.80 -14.15
C GLY A 23 -12.89 -9.67 -13.02
N GLU A 24 -11.79 -9.28 -12.39
CA GLU A 24 -11.30 -9.93 -11.17
C GLU A 24 -11.85 -9.22 -9.93
N GLU A 25 -12.29 -9.98 -8.93
CA GLU A 25 -12.75 -9.43 -7.66
C GLU A 25 -11.59 -9.32 -6.66
N LEU A 26 -11.27 -8.08 -6.28
CA LEU A 26 -10.33 -7.73 -5.22
C LEU A 26 -11.10 -7.42 -3.94
N ILE A 27 -10.82 -8.16 -2.87
CA ILE A 27 -11.42 -7.93 -1.55
C ILE A 27 -10.51 -7.02 -0.74
N VAL A 28 -11.05 -5.90 -0.27
CA VAL A 28 -10.33 -4.92 0.55
C VAL A 28 -10.89 -4.94 1.96
N THR A 29 -10.00 -4.99 2.95
CA THR A 29 -10.31 -4.80 4.36
C THR A 29 -9.69 -3.49 4.84
N VAL A 30 -10.48 -2.58 5.38
CA VAL A 30 -10.00 -1.32 5.96
C VAL A 30 -10.14 -1.43 7.48
N THR A 31 -9.06 -1.22 8.23
CA THR A 31 -9.09 -1.45 9.67
C THR A 31 -7.96 -0.74 10.43
N PRO A 32 -8.21 -0.23 11.63
CA PRO A 32 -7.18 0.06 12.63
C PRO A 32 -6.96 -1.07 13.64
N ASP A 33 -7.78 -2.13 13.61
CA ASP A 33 -7.85 -3.15 14.67
C ASP A 33 -6.71 -4.18 14.58
N PRO A 34 -5.92 -4.39 15.66
CA PRO A 34 -4.77 -5.30 15.64
C PRO A 34 -5.14 -6.77 15.42
N SER A 35 -6.33 -7.19 15.85
CA SER A 35 -6.81 -8.57 15.71
C SER A 35 -7.16 -8.85 14.25
N VAL A 36 -7.80 -7.89 13.57
CA VAL A 36 -8.11 -7.98 12.14
C VAL A 36 -6.85 -8.04 11.29
N ILE A 37 -5.86 -7.19 11.61
CA ILE A 37 -4.55 -7.19 10.94
C ILE A 37 -3.86 -8.56 11.11
N GLY A 38 -3.80 -9.07 12.34
CA GLY A 38 -3.19 -10.36 12.62
C GLY A 38 -3.90 -11.51 11.89
N GLN A 39 -5.23 -11.52 11.92
CA GLN A 39 -6.03 -12.52 11.21
C GLN A 39 -5.80 -12.46 9.70
N TRP A 40 -5.77 -11.28 9.11
CA TRP A 40 -5.49 -11.12 7.68
C TRP A 40 -4.13 -11.70 7.30
N ILE A 41 -3.08 -11.45 8.10
CA ILE A 41 -1.74 -12.01 7.88
C ILE A 41 -1.78 -13.55 7.95
N HIS A 42 -2.44 -14.10 8.96
CA HIS A 42 -2.59 -15.56 9.08
C HIS A 42 -3.30 -16.18 7.87
N ASP A 43 -4.37 -15.53 7.40
CA ASP A 43 -5.14 -16.00 6.25
C ASP A 43 -4.31 -15.97 4.95
N VAL A 44 -3.58 -14.88 4.68
CA VAL A 44 -2.74 -14.80 3.46
C VAL A 44 -1.59 -15.81 3.51
N LEU A 45 -0.95 -16.00 4.67
CA LEU A 45 0.11 -16.99 4.83
C LEU A 45 -0.40 -18.43 4.67
N SER A 46 -1.59 -18.73 5.21
CA SER A 46 -2.22 -20.05 5.03
C SER A 46 -2.53 -20.32 3.56
N ASN A 47 -3.10 -19.34 2.86
CA ASN A 47 -3.43 -19.47 1.44
C ASN A 47 -2.18 -19.53 0.55
N ASN A 48 -1.10 -18.84 0.91
CA ASN A 48 0.14 -18.84 0.14
C ASN A 48 0.88 -20.19 0.18
N ARG A 49 0.56 -21.10 1.11
CA ARG A 49 1.11 -22.47 1.13
C ARG A 49 0.80 -23.26 -0.14
N PHE A 50 -0.24 -22.85 -0.87
CA PHE A 50 -0.64 -23.44 -2.14
C PHE A 50 -0.08 -22.69 -3.36
N SER A 51 0.73 -21.65 -3.14
CA SER A 51 1.38 -20.89 -4.21
C SER A 51 2.57 -21.66 -4.79
N SER A 52 2.83 -21.45 -6.08
CA SER A 52 4.00 -22.00 -6.78
C SER A 52 5.25 -21.12 -6.66
N HIS A 53 5.16 -20.01 -5.93
CA HIS A 53 6.26 -19.06 -5.73
C HIS A 53 6.35 -18.58 -4.26
N PRO A 54 7.53 -18.07 -3.83
CA PRO A 54 7.67 -17.37 -2.56
C PRO A 54 6.68 -16.20 -2.42
N LEU A 55 6.42 -15.76 -1.19
CA LEU A 55 5.43 -14.72 -0.97
C LEU A 55 5.87 -13.41 -1.62
N VAL A 56 5.00 -12.87 -2.48
CA VAL A 56 5.12 -11.51 -3.03
C VAL A 56 4.02 -10.67 -2.43
N VAL A 57 4.37 -9.48 -1.95
CA VAL A 57 3.45 -8.56 -1.29
C VAL A 57 3.53 -7.21 -1.99
N GLY A 58 2.41 -6.72 -2.50
CA GLY A 58 2.28 -5.33 -2.91
C GLY A 58 2.19 -4.43 -1.68
N VAL A 59 2.99 -3.37 -1.62
CA VAL A 59 3.09 -2.45 -0.48
C VAL A 59 2.88 -1.01 -0.94
N GLY A 60 2.11 -0.26 -0.15
CA GLY A 60 1.89 1.17 -0.34
C GLY A 60 1.78 1.86 1.01
N VAL A 61 2.19 3.11 1.07
CA VAL A 61 2.13 3.94 2.27
C VAL A 61 1.59 5.31 1.89
N GLN A 62 0.62 5.82 2.64
CA GLN A 62 0.10 7.17 2.44
C GLN A 62 0.20 8.00 3.71
N TRP A 63 0.31 9.32 3.53
CA TRP A 63 0.40 10.30 4.59
C TRP A 63 -0.28 11.60 4.19
N THR A 64 -0.84 12.32 5.15
CA THR A 64 -1.45 13.63 4.94
C THR A 64 -0.37 14.70 4.73
N PRO A 65 -0.36 15.40 3.59
CA PRO A 65 0.62 16.45 3.34
C PRO A 65 0.48 17.63 4.32
N PRO A 66 1.58 18.34 4.64
CA PRO A 66 1.52 19.47 5.57
C PRO A 66 0.55 20.58 5.14
N GLY A 67 0.41 20.81 3.83
CA GLY A 67 -0.48 21.83 3.27
C GLY A 67 -1.96 21.46 3.24
N TYR A 68 -2.34 20.27 3.72
CA TYR A 68 -3.74 19.88 3.87
C TYR A 68 -4.40 20.58 5.06
N TYR A 69 -3.66 20.79 6.15
CA TYR A 69 -4.15 21.48 7.34
C TYR A 69 -4.08 23.00 7.12
N SER A 70 -5.20 23.70 7.29
CA SER A 70 -5.28 25.17 7.23
C SER A 70 -4.64 25.84 8.46
N ASP A 71 -4.58 25.12 9.57
CA ASP A 71 -3.92 25.51 10.82
C ASP A 71 -2.64 24.69 11.01
N SER A 72 -1.77 25.13 11.94
CA SER A 72 -0.49 24.46 12.19
C SER A 72 -0.67 22.94 12.36
N PRO A 73 0.20 22.11 11.76
CA PRO A 73 0.08 20.65 11.88
C PRO A 73 0.05 20.25 13.36
N PRO A 74 -0.65 19.16 13.72
CA PRO A 74 -0.72 18.70 15.11
C PRO A 74 0.70 18.59 15.66
N VAL A 75 0.95 19.31 16.77
CA VAL A 75 2.28 19.51 17.34
C VAL A 75 2.87 18.15 17.71
N ASN A 76 3.84 17.67 16.94
CA ASN A 76 4.62 16.50 17.31
C ASN A 76 5.47 16.86 18.54
N HIS A 77 5.19 16.25 19.68
CA HIS A 77 5.90 16.40 20.96
C HIS A 77 7.37 15.93 20.94
N TYR A 78 7.95 15.68 19.76
CA TYR A 78 9.31 15.15 19.55
C TYR A 78 10.14 15.96 18.54
N SER A 79 9.74 17.18 18.15
CA SER A 79 10.62 18.05 17.37
C SER A 79 11.73 18.61 18.25
N ASP A 80 12.86 17.90 18.28
CA ASP A 80 14.14 18.47 18.69
C ASP A 80 14.35 19.77 17.91
N SER A 81 14.39 20.88 18.64
CA SER A 81 14.26 22.26 18.15
C SER A 81 15.56 22.77 17.48
N SER A 82 16.22 21.88 16.74
CA SER A 82 17.62 22.02 16.35
C SER A 82 17.82 21.88 14.85
N SER A 83 16.91 22.41 14.02
CA SER A 83 17.12 22.70 12.58
C SER A 83 15.87 23.41 12.05
N GLY A 84 16.01 24.41 11.18
CA GLY A 84 14.90 25.05 10.45
C GLY A 84 14.21 24.09 9.47
N GLY A 85 13.60 23.04 10.00
CA GLY A 85 13.26 21.80 9.31
C GLY A 85 11.83 21.76 8.77
N TYR A 86 11.71 21.34 7.52
CA TYR A 86 10.44 20.96 6.91
C TYR A 86 9.76 19.87 7.76
N TYR A 87 8.47 20.06 8.07
CA TYR A 87 7.63 19.04 8.71
C TYR A 87 7.58 17.79 7.82
N ASP A 88 8.05 16.65 8.35
CA ASP A 88 8.00 15.33 7.70
C ASP A 88 6.81 14.55 8.26
N PRO A 89 5.65 14.51 7.58
CA PRO A 89 4.45 13.87 8.12
C PRO A 89 4.68 12.37 8.34
N PRO A 90 4.16 11.79 9.44
CA PRO A 90 4.22 10.35 9.69
C PRO A 90 3.40 9.57 8.67
N ALA A 91 3.62 8.26 8.57
CA ALA A 91 2.74 7.39 7.80
C ALA A 91 1.36 7.29 8.47
N ASP A 92 0.30 7.59 7.73
CA ASP A 92 -1.08 7.51 8.21
C ASP A 92 -1.71 6.15 7.92
N THR A 93 -1.33 5.55 6.80
CA THR A 93 -1.85 4.25 6.37
C THR A 93 -0.75 3.37 5.77
N LEU A 94 -0.91 2.06 5.93
CA LEU A 94 -0.11 1.03 5.27
C LEU A 94 -1.06 0.10 4.50
N GLN A 95 -0.80 -0.10 3.21
CA GLN A 95 -1.52 -1.05 2.38
C GLN A 95 -0.68 -2.27 2.09
N LEU A 96 -1.28 -3.45 2.21
CA LEU A 96 -0.65 -4.72 1.84
C LEU A 96 -1.59 -5.51 0.92
N CYS A 97 -1.07 -6.06 -0.17
CA CYS A 97 -1.83 -6.90 -1.07
C CYS A 97 -1.11 -8.21 -1.40
N VAL A 98 -1.84 -9.32 -1.24
CA VAL A 98 -1.42 -10.67 -1.63
C VAL A 98 -2.58 -11.34 -2.35
N GLY A 99 -2.36 -11.74 -3.61
CA GLY A 99 -3.41 -12.32 -4.44
C GLY A 99 -4.51 -11.30 -4.73
N ASN A 100 -5.74 -11.67 -4.40
CA ASN A 100 -6.92 -10.82 -4.51
C ASN A 100 -7.40 -10.28 -3.16
N ARG A 101 -6.51 -10.21 -2.17
CA ARG A 101 -6.80 -9.67 -0.84
C ARG A 101 -5.91 -8.46 -0.58
N CYS A 102 -6.53 -7.34 -0.27
CA CYS A 102 -5.89 -6.11 0.16
C CYS A 102 -6.30 -5.82 1.61
N ILE A 103 -5.38 -5.31 2.41
CA ILE A 103 -5.68 -4.67 3.69
C ILE A 103 -5.15 -3.24 3.67
N ILE A 104 -5.97 -2.30 4.11
CA ILE A 104 -5.59 -0.92 4.42
C ILE A 104 -5.58 -0.80 5.94
N ILE A 105 -4.37 -0.69 6.49
CA ILE A 105 -4.12 -0.52 7.92
C ILE A 105 -4.07 0.97 8.22
N GLN A 106 -5.01 1.48 9.01
CA GLN A 106 -5.07 2.88 9.41
C GLN A 106 -4.14 3.12 10.61
N LEU A 107 -2.85 3.32 10.34
CA LEU A 107 -1.79 3.47 11.34
C LEU A 107 -2.05 4.61 12.33
N SER A 108 -2.63 5.73 11.86
CA SER A 108 -2.99 6.89 12.70
C SER A 108 -4.07 6.59 13.74
N HIS A 109 -4.92 5.60 13.47
CA HIS A 109 -6.00 5.16 14.37
C HIS A 109 -5.70 3.83 15.06
N CYS A 110 -4.58 3.21 14.75
CA CYS A 110 -4.11 1.99 15.39
C CYS A 110 -3.21 2.37 16.57
N ASP A 111 -3.65 2.12 17.81
CA ASP A 111 -2.84 2.42 19.01
C ASP A 111 -1.58 1.54 19.08
N ARG A 112 -1.69 0.28 18.66
CA ARG A 112 -0.59 -0.70 18.62
C ARG A 112 -0.79 -1.65 17.47
N VAL A 113 0.22 -1.83 16.63
CA VAL A 113 0.22 -2.88 15.62
C VAL A 113 0.52 -4.26 16.24
N PRO A 114 -0.03 -5.36 15.70
CA PRO A 114 0.26 -6.69 16.22
C PRO A 114 1.70 -7.10 15.89
N ARG A 115 2.38 -7.82 16.80
CA ARG A 115 3.77 -8.29 16.59
C ARG A 115 3.97 -9.10 15.30
N VAL A 116 2.94 -9.83 14.87
CA VAL A 116 2.98 -10.59 13.62
C VAL A 116 3.16 -9.69 12.39
N LEU A 117 2.71 -8.43 12.42
CA LEU A 117 2.96 -7.47 11.33
C LEU A 117 4.44 -7.11 11.24
N HIS A 118 5.12 -6.87 12.37
CA HIS A 118 6.56 -6.62 12.37
C HIS A 118 7.34 -7.80 11.77
N TYR A 119 7.05 -9.01 12.23
CA TYR A 119 7.71 -10.21 11.70
C TYR A 119 7.37 -10.48 10.24
N PHE A 120 6.16 -10.11 9.81
CA PHE A 120 5.75 -10.26 8.43
C PHE A 120 6.56 -9.31 7.53
N LEU A 121 6.64 -8.02 7.87
CA LEU A 121 7.33 -7.00 7.07
C LEU A 121 8.86 -7.15 7.07
N ALA A 122 9.43 -7.62 8.17
CA ALA A 122 10.88 -7.85 8.30
C ALA A 122 11.34 -9.23 7.82
N ASN A 123 10.49 -10.01 7.14
CA ASN A 123 10.85 -11.36 6.72
C ASN A 123 11.67 -11.34 5.42
N PRO A 124 12.94 -11.80 5.43
CA PRO A 124 13.80 -11.78 4.25
C PRO A 124 13.41 -12.80 3.17
N ASP A 125 12.57 -13.79 3.49
CA ASP A 125 12.06 -14.76 2.52
C ASP A 125 10.91 -14.22 1.68
N TYR A 126 10.41 -13.01 2.00
CA TYR A 126 9.28 -12.37 1.33
C TYR A 126 9.77 -11.23 0.44
N THR A 127 9.10 -11.05 -0.69
CA THR A 127 9.39 -9.96 -1.63
C THR A 127 8.36 -8.86 -1.50
N PHE A 128 8.79 -7.68 -1.08
CA PHE A 128 7.93 -6.49 -1.00
C PHE A 128 8.13 -5.62 -2.23
N VAL A 129 7.01 -5.23 -2.85
CA VAL A 129 7.01 -4.47 -4.10
C VAL A 129 6.10 -3.26 -3.96
N GLY A 130 6.63 -2.07 -4.22
CA GLY A 130 5.88 -0.83 -4.30
C GLY A 130 6.17 -0.09 -5.60
N VAL A 131 5.59 1.10 -5.76
CA VAL A 131 5.84 2.01 -6.88
C VAL A 131 6.04 3.42 -6.33
N TRP A 132 7.10 4.10 -6.76
CA TRP A 132 7.49 5.42 -6.21
C TRP A 132 7.64 5.45 -4.68
N ASN A 133 8.01 4.32 -4.11
CA ASN A 133 8.05 4.03 -2.67
C ASN A 133 9.33 4.52 -1.97
N SER A 134 10.01 5.54 -2.49
CA SER A 134 11.34 5.96 -2.00
C SER A 134 11.33 6.50 -0.56
N GLN A 135 10.15 6.85 -0.04
CA GLN A 135 9.97 7.35 1.33
C GLN A 135 9.28 6.34 2.25
N ASP A 136 8.65 5.31 1.70
CA ASP A 136 7.71 4.44 2.39
C ASP A 136 8.39 3.72 3.55
N ALA A 137 9.49 3.01 3.30
CA ALA A 137 10.25 2.29 4.33
C ALA A 137 10.72 3.23 5.45
N ARG A 138 11.31 4.39 5.08
CA ARG A 138 11.78 5.40 6.04
C ARG A 138 10.63 5.98 6.88
N LYS A 139 9.46 6.18 6.30
CA LYS A 139 8.28 6.71 7.00
C LYS A 139 7.67 5.69 7.95
N LEU A 140 7.62 4.43 7.55
CA LEU A 140 7.18 3.32 8.40
C LEU A 140 8.13 3.13 9.60
N GLU A 141 9.44 3.16 9.36
CA GLU A 141 10.48 3.03 10.38
C GLU A 141 10.40 4.17 11.42
N ARG A 142 10.22 5.41 10.95
CA ARG A 142 10.11 6.60 11.80
C ARG A 142 8.73 6.80 12.44
N SER A 143 7.74 6.01 12.04
CA SER A 143 6.41 6.08 12.63
C SER A 143 6.47 5.63 14.10
N ARG A 144 5.42 5.96 14.88
CA ARG A 144 5.28 5.45 16.25
C ARG A 144 5.27 3.92 16.34
N HIS A 145 4.97 3.25 15.22
CA HIS A 145 4.87 1.80 15.12
C HIS A 145 6.19 1.13 14.72
N GLN A 146 7.23 1.88 14.31
CA GLN A 146 8.57 1.35 14.02
C GLN A 146 8.51 0.10 13.12
N LEU A 147 7.80 0.23 11.99
CA LEU A 147 7.61 -0.85 11.03
C LEU A 147 8.78 -0.83 10.05
N GLU A 148 9.54 -1.92 9.99
CA GLU A 148 10.73 -2.04 9.15
C GLU A 148 10.44 -2.96 7.95
N ILE A 149 10.88 -2.52 6.77
CA ILE A 149 10.92 -3.31 5.54
C ILE A 149 12.33 -3.14 4.97
N ASP A 150 13.13 -4.20 5.03
CA ASP A 150 14.55 -4.14 4.65
C ASP A 150 14.73 -3.86 3.15
N ASP A 151 14.04 -4.62 2.30
CA ASP A 151 14.10 -4.45 0.85
C ASP A 151 12.70 -4.26 0.26
N LEU A 152 12.38 -3.00 -0.05
CA LEU A 152 11.15 -2.61 -0.73
C LEU A 152 11.46 -2.27 -2.19
N LEU A 153 11.20 -3.23 -3.07
CA LEU A 153 11.50 -3.11 -4.49
C LEU A 153 10.60 -2.07 -5.15
N ASP A 154 11.23 -1.11 -5.82
CA ASP A 154 10.53 -0.19 -6.70
C ASP A 154 10.30 -0.88 -8.05
N LEU A 155 9.05 -1.31 -8.25
CA LEU A 155 8.53 -1.96 -9.44
C LEU A 155 9.10 -1.39 -10.74
N ARG A 156 9.19 -0.06 -10.83
CA ARG A 156 9.52 0.66 -12.07
C ARG A 156 10.92 0.31 -12.60
N LYS A 157 11.81 -0.18 -11.73
CA LYS A 157 13.17 -0.62 -12.08
C LYS A 157 13.21 -1.99 -12.77
N TYR A 158 12.15 -2.79 -12.61
CA TYR A 158 12.13 -4.20 -13.03
C TYR A 158 11.12 -4.48 -14.15
N VAL A 159 10.16 -3.58 -14.38
CA VAL A 159 9.19 -3.75 -15.45
C VAL A 159 9.68 -3.16 -16.78
N GLU A 160 9.40 -3.91 -17.83
CA GLU A 160 9.70 -3.56 -19.21
C GLU A 160 8.40 -3.36 -20.00
N ASP A 161 8.48 -2.56 -21.08
CA ASP A 161 7.37 -2.41 -22.02
C ASP A 161 6.90 -3.74 -22.63
N SER A 162 5.74 -3.72 -23.29
CA SER A 162 5.15 -4.91 -23.94
C SER A 162 6.06 -5.60 -24.98
N ARG A 163 7.20 -4.98 -25.33
CA ARG A 163 8.17 -5.48 -26.30
C ARG A 163 9.51 -5.85 -25.67
N GLY A 164 9.69 -5.71 -24.35
CA GLY A 164 10.94 -6.00 -23.62
C GLY A 164 12.09 -5.05 -23.97
N ARG A 165 11.81 -3.82 -24.43
CA ARG A 165 12.81 -2.93 -25.04
C ARG A 165 13.02 -1.60 -24.33
N ARG A 166 12.14 -1.23 -23.40
CA ARG A 166 12.22 0.05 -22.69
C ARG A 166 12.03 -0.12 -21.20
N SER A 167 12.90 0.55 -20.45
CA SER A 167 12.74 0.78 -19.02
C SER A 167 11.53 1.70 -18.78
N LEU A 168 10.62 1.29 -17.89
CA LEU A 168 9.46 2.09 -17.50
C LEU A 168 9.71 2.92 -16.23
N VAL A 169 10.97 3.09 -15.82
CA VAL A 169 11.38 3.83 -14.60
C VAL A 169 10.74 5.22 -14.49
N ARG A 170 10.56 5.90 -15.64
CA ARG A 170 10.05 7.28 -15.74
C ARG A 170 8.60 7.36 -16.23
N CYS A 171 7.94 6.22 -16.44
CA CYS A 171 6.57 6.19 -16.92
C CYS A 171 5.58 6.49 -15.79
N SER A 172 4.40 6.98 -16.16
CA SER A 172 3.29 7.10 -15.22
C SER A 172 2.74 5.72 -14.85
N PHE A 173 1.94 5.67 -13.78
CA PHE A 173 1.31 4.46 -13.29
C PHE A 173 0.39 3.88 -14.35
N GLU A 174 -0.37 4.76 -15.00
CA GLU A 174 -1.27 4.42 -16.09
C GLU A 174 -0.53 3.76 -17.25
N VAL A 175 0.62 4.30 -17.65
CA VAL A 175 1.44 3.70 -18.71
C VAL A 175 1.98 2.34 -18.30
N ILE A 176 2.42 2.18 -17.05
CA ILE A 176 2.90 0.89 -16.53
C ILE A 176 1.77 -0.15 -16.55
N VAL A 177 0.57 0.22 -16.08
CA VAL A 177 -0.59 -0.69 -16.08
C VAL A 177 -1.04 -1.03 -17.50
N GLU A 178 -1.05 -0.06 -18.42
CA GLU A 178 -1.43 -0.30 -19.81
C GLU A 178 -0.42 -1.21 -20.51
N GLU A 179 0.88 -0.92 -20.43
CA GLU A 179 1.93 -1.70 -21.11
C GLU A 179 2.10 -3.09 -20.49
N CYS A 180 2.06 -3.19 -19.17
CA CYS A 180 2.38 -4.44 -18.49
C CYS A 180 1.16 -5.31 -18.19
N LEU A 181 -0.05 -4.75 -18.04
CA LEU A 181 -1.27 -5.54 -17.76
C LEU A 181 -2.31 -5.46 -18.89
N GLY A 182 -2.13 -4.57 -19.87
CA GLY A 182 -3.11 -4.39 -20.97
C GLY A 182 -4.38 -3.66 -20.53
N TYR A 183 -4.38 -3.04 -19.35
CA TYR A 183 -5.55 -2.39 -18.77
C TYR A 183 -5.45 -0.86 -18.89
N ARG A 184 -6.51 -0.25 -19.41
CA ARG A 184 -6.62 1.22 -19.57
C ARG A 184 -7.56 1.82 -18.53
N GLY A 185 -7.32 3.08 -18.16
CA GLY A 185 -8.17 3.82 -17.22
C GLY A 185 -7.86 3.51 -15.75
N VAL A 186 -6.63 3.10 -15.47
CA VAL A 186 -6.08 2.95 -14.13
C VAL A 186 -5.06 4.06 -13.92
N ARG A 187 -5.32 4.98 -13.00
CA ARG A 187 -4.44 6.09 -12.67
C ARG A 187 -4.49 6.38 -11.17
N LEU A 188 -3.40 6.91 -10.64
CA LEU A 188 -3.39 7.49 -9.30
C LEU A 188 -3.67 8.99 -9.45
N ASP A 189 -4.79 9.46 -8.91
CA ASP A 189 -5.15 10.87 -8.94
C ASP A 189 -4.34 11.64 -7.88
N ARG A 190 -3.75 12.75 -8.32
CA ARG A 190 -2.94 13.59 -7.45
C ARG A 190 -3.78 14.25 -6.35
N GLU A 191 -5.03 14.60 -6.62
CA GLU A 191 -5.90 15.21 -5.61
C GLU A 191 -6.19 14.23 -4.47
N ILE A 192 -6.39 12.95 -4.80
CA ILE A 192 -6.55 11.86 -3.82
C ILE A 192 -5.23 11.62 -3.09
N SER A 193 -4.09 11.53 -3.80
CA SER A 193 -2.78 11.36 -3.16
C SER A 193 -2.45 12.50 -2.18
N MET A 194 -2.92 13.71 -2.43
CA MET A 194 -2.69 14.89 -1.60
C MET A 194 -3.78 15.16 -0.56
N SER A 195 -4.73 14.23 -0.37
CA SER A 195 -5.85 14.34 0.56
C SER A 195 -5.49 13.97 2.01
N ASP A 196 -6.49 13.96 2.90
CA ASP A 196 -6.32 13.53 4.29
C ASP A 196 -6.34 12.02 4.44
N TRP A 197 -5.15 11.43 4.53
CA TRP A 197 -5.01 10.01 4.83
C TRP A 197 -5.10 9.69 6.33
N SER A 198 -5.06 10.72 7.18
CA SER A 198 -5.28 10.61 8.63
C SER A 198 -6.76 10.55 9.00
N ALA A 199 -7.68 10.72 8.04
CA ALA A 199 -9.11 10.61 8.26
C ALA A 199 -9.49 9.21 8.80
N TYR A 200 -10.44 9.17 9.74
CA TYR A 200 -10.96 7.90 10.27
C TYR A 200 -11.82 7.19 9.22
N ASP A 201 -12.70 7.93 8.55
CA ASP A 201 -13.51 7.42 7.45
C ASP A 201 -12.83 7.78 6.11
N LEU A 202 -12.11 6.82 5.52
CA LEU A 202 -11.54 7.00 4.18
C LEU A 202 -12.65 6.98 3.13
N CYS A 203 -12.58 7.87 2.14
CA CYS A 203 -13.57 7.87 1.07
C CYS A 203 -13.33 6.72 0.07
N ASP A 204 -14.37 6.35 -0.68
CA ASP A 204 -14.31 5.31 -1.71
C ASP A 204 -13.16 5.50 -2.71
N ASP A 205 -12.86 6.75 -3.06
CA ASP A 205 -11.77 7.11 -3.98
C ASP A 205 -10.38 6.86 -3.37
N GLN A 206 -10.18 7.18 -2.08
CA GLN A 206 -8.96 6.85 -1.34
C GLN A 206 -8.78 5.33 -1.25
N ILE A 207 -9.83 4.60 -0.88
CA ILE A 207 -9.80 3.14 -0.74
C ILE A 207 -9.52 2.46 -2.08
N LEU A 208 -10.19 2.91 -3.15
CA LEU A 208 -10.01 2.41 -4.51
C LEU A 208 -8.57 2.63 -4.97
N GLN A 209 -8.06 3.86 -4.85
CA GLN A 209 -6.71 4.20 -5.29
C GLN A 209 -5.65 3.39 -4.52
N ALA A 210 -5.70 3.43 -3.19
CA ALA A 210 -4.72 2.75 -2.35
C ALA A 210 -4.72 1.24 -2.57
N SER A 211 -5.89 0.64 -2.83
CA SER A 211 -6.00 -0.79 -3.11
C SER A 211 -5.50 -1.17 -4.51
N ILE A 212 -5.80 -0.36 -5.54
CA ILE A 212 -5.31 -0.64 -6.90
C ILE A 212 -3.80 -0.51 -6.97
N ASP A 213 -3.23 0.48 -6.30
CA ASP A 213 -1.79 0.72 -6.24
C ASP A 213 -1.03 -0.56 -5.83
N VAL A 214 -1.36 -1.10 -4.66
CA VAL A 214 -0.73 -2.31 -4.14
C VAL A 214 -1.12 -3.57 -4.91
N HIS A 215 -2.33 -3.64 -5.46
CA HIS A 215 -2.75 -4.80 -6.26
C HIS A 215 -1.98 -4.89 -7.58
N VAL A 216 -1.75 -3.77 -8.25
CA VAL A 216 -0.89 -3.70 -9.44
C VAL A 216 0.54 -4.09 -9.08
N CYS A 217 1.08 -3.57 -7.98
CA CYS A 217 2.42 -3.93 -7.50
C CYS A 217 2.55 -5.44 -7.25
N PHE A 218 1.56 -6.05 -6.59
CA PHE A 218 1.50 -7.51 -6.41
C PHE A 218 1.46 -8.26 -7.75
N LYS A 219 0.52 -7.91 -8.66
CA LYS A 219 0.36 -8.62 -9.94
C LYS A 219 1.62 -8.55 -10.79
N LEU A 220 2.26 -7.40 -10.83
CA LEU A 220 3.50 -7.21 -11.59
C LEU A 220 4.70 -7.84 -10.90
N GLY A 221 4.77 -7.78 -9.57
CA GLY A 221 5.75 -8.53 -8.78
C GLY A 221 5.72 -10.02 -9.10
N VAL A 222 4.52 -10.59 -9.24
CA VAL A 222 4.35 -11.98 -9.66
C VAL A 222 4.69 -12.21 -11.12
N LYS A 223 4.18 -11.36 -12.03
CA LYS A 223 4.41 -11.47 -13.47
C LYS A 223 5.90 -11.44 -13.82
N TYR A 224 6.66 -10.55 -13.20
CA TYR A 224 8.10 -10.36 -13.44
C TYR A 224 8.97 -11.19 -12.49
N ARG A 225 8.37 -12.01 -11.62
CA ARG A 225 9.06 -12.93 -10.70
C ARG A 225 10.11 -12.23 -9.83
N LEU A 226 9.72 -11.11 -9.21
CA LEU A 226 10.65 -10.25 -8.46
C LEU A 226 11.28 -10.92 -7.23
N TRP A 227 10.82 -12.11 -6.84
CA TRP A 227 11.52 -12.95 -5.85
C TRP A 227 12.82 -13.59 -6.35
N LYS A 228 13.22 -13.32 -7.61
CA LYS A 228 14.44 -13.84 -8.24
C LYS A 228 15.51 -12.78 -8.48
N VAL A 229 15.24 -11.53 -8.13
CA VAL A 229 16.12 -10.38 -8.40
C VAL A 229 17.17 -10.20 -7.31
#